data_AF-A0A1H2GJ69-F1
#
_entry.id   AF-A0A1H2GJ69-F1
#
_cell.length_a   1.000
_cell.length_b   1.000
_cell.length_c   1.000
_cell.angle_alpha   90.00
_cell.angle_beta   90.00
_cell.angle_gamma   90.00
#
_symmetry.space_group_name_H-M   'P 1'
#
loop_
_entity.id
_entity.type
_entity.pdbx_description
1 polymer ?
#
loop_
_entity_poly.entity_id
_entity_poly.type
_entity_poly.pdbx_seq_one_letter_code
_entity_poly.pdbx_strand_id
1 'polypeptide(L)'
;MSNVSFDIAPEEPEEDAESFFCADCEREFVEGEFEWVDAEFDPDDCRCPECQFSHDLQGQSCDFCDEPAEHALGSTFYCTEHFDEL
;
A
#
# COMPACT_ATOMS: atom_id res chain seq x y z
N MET A 1 -32.85 -30.21 -30.86
CA MET A 1 -32.85 -29.74 -29.46
C MET A 1 -31.42 -29.88 -28.97
N SER A 2 -30.66 -28.80 -28.99
CA SER A 2 -29.32 -28.77 -28.41
C SER A 2 -29.18 -27.39 -27.78
N ASN A 3 -29.79 -27.29 -26.61
CA ASN A 3 -29.68 -26.21 -25.66
C ASN A 3 -28.21 -26.17 -25.19
N VAL A 4 -27.52 -25.13 -25.63
CA VAL A 4 -26.25 -24.66 -25.08
C VAL A 4 -26.38 -24.57 -23.56
N SER A 5 -25.72 -25.48 -22.85
CA SER A 5 -25.39 -25.26 -21.45
C SER A 5 -24.28 -24.23 -21.47
N PHE A 6 -24.63 -23.00 -21.13
CA PHE A 6 -23.66 -21.98 -20.78
C PHE A 6 -23.25 -22.34 -19.36
N ASP A 7 -22.20 -23.15 -19.25
CA ASP A 7 -21.50 -23.36 -17.99
C ASP A 7 -21.03 -21.99 -17.52
N ILE A 8 -21.82 -21.39 -16.63
CA ILE A 8 -21.40 -20.26 -15.81
C ILE A 8 -20.20 -20.81 -15.05
N ALA A 9 -19.00 -20.42 -15.45
CA ALA A 9 -17.79 -20.69 -14.70
C ALA A 9 -18.09 -20.26 -13.25
N PRO A 10 -17.88 -21.13 -12.25
CA PRO A 10 -17.90 -20.67 -10.88
C PRO A 10 -16.89 -19.53 -10.83
N GLU A 11 -17.36 -18.33 -10.49
CA GLU A 11 -16.49 -17.22 -10.10
C GLU A 11 -15.52 -17.83 -9.09
N GLU A 12 -14.26 -17.92 -9.51
CA GLU A 12 -13.20 -18.54 -8.73
C GLU A 12 -13.25 -17.86 -7.36
N PRO A 13 -13.32 -18.62 -6.24
CA PRO A 13 -13.23 -17.99 -4.94
C PRO A 13 -11.89 -17.27 -4.95
N GLU A 14 -11.92 -15.94 -4.88
CA GLU A 14 -10.72 -15.11 -4.79
C GLU A 14 -9.86 -15.72 -3.68
N GLU A 15 -8.84 -16.46 -4.09
CA GLU A 15 -8.07 -17.34 -3.22
C GLU A 15 -7.49 -16.47 -2.12
N ASP A 16 -7.81 -16.83 -0.88
CA ASP A 16 -7.41 -16.21 0.39
C ASP A 16 -6.29 -15.18 0.23
N ALA A 17 -6.65 -13.91 0.04
CA ALA A 17 -5.70 -12.83 0.25
C ALA A 17 -5.26 -12.92 1.71
N GLU A 18 -4.01 -13.34 1.94
CA GLU A 18 -3.46 -13.45 3.29
C GLU A 18 -3.60 -12.07 3.97
N SER A 19 -4.45 -12.01 5.00
CA SER A 19 -4.65 -10.80 5.78
C SER A 19 -3.61 -10.76 6.90
N PHE A 20 -2.91 -9.64 6.94
CA PHE A 20 -1.86 -9.34 7.90
C PHE A 20 -2.31 -8.26 8.86
N PHE A 21 -1.70 -8.21 10.04
CA PHE A 21 -1.98 -7.22 11.06
C PHE A 21 -0.79 -6.30 11.22
N CYS A 22 -1.03 -5.00 11.15
CA CYS A 22 0.04 -4.01 11.27
C CYS A 22 0.67 -4.07 12.66
N ALA A 23 1.99 -4.19 12.73
CA ALA A 23 2.73 -4.18 14.00
C ALA A 23 2.56 -2.87 14.79
N ASP A 24 2.25 -1.75 14.13
CA ASP A 24 2.20 -0.41 14.75
C ASP A 24 0.77 0.02 15.11
N CYS A 25 -0.20 -0.18 14.19
CA CYS A 25 -1.59 0.24 14.38
C CYS A 25 -2.59 -0.91 14.56
N GLU A 26 -2.12 -2.17 14.55
CA GLU A 26 -2.91 -3.40 14.72
C GLU A 26 -4.08 -3.54 13.72
N ARG A 27 -4.05 -2.74 12.64
CA ARG A 27 -5.06 -2.77 11.58
C ARG A 27 -4.84 -4.00 10.70
N GLU A 28 -5.94 -4.66 10.35
CA GLU A 28 -5.96 -5.69 9.31
C GLU A 28 -5.79 -5.05 7.93
N PHE A 29 -4.86 -5.55 7.15
CA PHE A 29 -4.61 -5.20 5.75
C PHE A 29 -4.27 -6.46 4.98
N VAL A 30 -4.39 -6.43 3.65
CA VAL A 30 -4.03 -7.57 2.80
C VAL A 30 -2.78 -7.29 2.00
N GLU A 31 -2.01 -8.31 1.65
CA GLU A 31 -0.83 -8.14 0.77
C GLU A 31 -1.20 -7.55 -0.61
N GLY A 32 -2.44 -7.73 -1.07
CA GLY A 32 -2.94 -7.05 -2.28
C GLY A 32 -2.92 -5.52 -2.18
N GLU A 33 -2.99 -4.94 -0.97
CA GLU A 33 -2.82 -3.50 -0.76
C GLU A 33 -1.34 -3.07 -0.77
N PHE A 34 -0.41 -4.04 -0.72
CA PHE A 34 1.04 -3.88 -0.83
C PHE A 34 1.55 -3.93 -2.28
N GLU A 35 0.68 -4.14 -3.28
CA GLU A 35 1.02 -4.16 -4.72
C GLU A 35 1.88 -2.97 -5.18
N TRP A 36 1.83 -1.85 -4.46
CA TRP A 36 2.48 -0.59 -4.78
C TRP A 36 3.64 -0.23 -3.84
N VAL A 37 3.91 -1.07 -2.85
CA VAL A 37 4.90 -0.82 -1.81
C VAL A 37 6.11 -1.71 -2.07
N ASP A 38 7.16 -1.13 -2.67
CA ASP A 38 8.51 -1.71 -2.83
C ASP A 38 9.24 -1.80 -1.46
N ALA A 39 8.55 -2.23 -0.41
CA ALA A 39 9.15 -2.52 0.89
C ALA A 39 9.43 -4.02 0.99
N GLU A 40 10.58 -4.38 1.55
CA GLU A 40 10.84 -5.77 1.93
C GLU A 40 9.76 -6.18 2.94
N PHE A 41 8.81 -7.02 2.50
CA PHE A 41 7.75 -7.51 3.36
C PHE A 41 8.36 -8.43 4.42
N ASP A 42 8.55 -7.90 5.62
CA ASP A 42 8.99 -8.65 6.79
C ASP A 42 7.76 -9.20 7.53
N PRO A 43 7.49 -10.51 7.52
CA PRO A 43 6.32 -11.07 8.20
C PRO A 43 6.35 -10.93 9.73
N ASP A 44 7.53 -10.70 10.32
CA ASP A 44 7.72 -10.44 11.76
C ASP A 44 7.47 -8.96 12.14
N ASP A 45 7.62 -8.02 11.20
CA ASP A 45 7.40 -6.57 11.40
C ASP A 45 6.54 -5.99 10.26
N CYS A 46 5.50 -6.72 9.84
CA CYS A 46 4.67 -6.25 8.75
C CYS A 46 3.86 -5.03 9.21
N ARG A 47 3.98 -3.93 8.47
CA ARG A 47 3.24 -2.69 8.70
C ARG A 47 2.19 -2.56 7.63
N CYS A 48 1.10 -1.83 7.89
CA CYS A 48 0.18 -1.46 6.82
C CYS A 48 0.85 -0.43 5.89
N PRO A 49 0.39 -0.25 4.63
CA PRO A 49 1.01 0.68 3.69
C PRO A 49 1.12 2.11 4.24
N GLU A 50 0.17 2.54 5.06
CA GLU A 50 0.17 3.87 5.68
C GLU A 50 1.24 4.03 6.78
N CYS A 51 1.41 3.00 7.64
CA CYS A 51 2.46 2.98 8.65
C CYS A 51 3.85 2.80 8.03
N GLN A 52 3.97 1.98 6.98
CA GLN A 52 5.19 1.83 6.22
C GLN A 52 5.57 3.15 5.56
N PHE A 53 4.63 3.78 4.85
CA PHE A 53 4.84 5.09 4.24
C PHE A 53 5.23 6.14 5.27
N SER A 54 4.53 6.21 6.40
CA SER A 54 4.87 7.13 7.48
C SER A 54 6.28 6.89 8.02
N HIS A 55 6.71 5.64 8.13
CA HIS A 55 8.05 5.29 8.58
C HIS A 55 9.14 5.64 7.55
N ASP A 56 8.90 5.38 6.26
CA ASP A 56 9.80 5.79 5.17
C ASP A 56 9.93 7.31 5.07
N LEU A 57 8.83 8.02 5.33
CA LEU A 57 8.75 9.47 5.36
C LEU A 57 9.35 10.06 6.65
N GLN A 58 9.41 9.28 7.73
CA GLN A 58 9.86 9.74 9.04
C GLN A 58 11.35 10.11 9.00
N GLY A 59 11.63 11.41 9.05
CA GLY A 59 12.99 11.94 8.96
C GLY A 59 13.39 12.40 7.55
N GLN A 60 12.50 12.28 6.58
CA GLN A 60 12.65 12.90 5.27
C GLN A 60 12.19 14.36 5.32
N SER A 61 12.87 15.19 4.54
CA SER A 61 12.53 16.59 4.33
C SER A 61 12.11 16.82 2.89
N CYS A 62 11.28 17.83 2.67
CA CYS A 62 10.89 18.27 1.35
C CYS A 62 12.13 18.70 0.57
N ASP A 63 12.26 18.18 -0.65
CA ASP A 63 13.41 18.46 -1.53
C ASP A 63 13.48 19.94 -1.98
N PHE A 64 12.40 20.71 -1.78
CA PHE A 64 12.25 22.09 -2.25
C PHE A 64 12.44 23.13 -1.15
N CYS A 65 12.00 22.87 0.08
CA CYS A 65 12.02 23.83 1.18
C CYS A 65 12.64 23.31 2.49
N ASP A 66 13.14 22.07 2.52
CA ASP A 66 13.71 21.42 3.71
C ASP A 66 12.73 21.27 4.90
N GLU A 67 11.44 21.55 4.72
CA GLU A 67 10.40 21.29 5.71
C GLU A 67 10.11 19.79 5.85
N PRO A 68 9.49 19.31 6.96
CA PRO A 68 9.14 17.90 7.08
C PRO A 68 8.29 17.45 5.88
N ALA A 69 8.71 16.35 5.24
CA ALA A 69 7.95 15.77 4.16
C ALA A 69 6.66 15.14 4.70
N GLU A 70 5.57 15.30 3.96
CA GLU A 70 4.24 14.71 4.24
C GLU A 70 3.83 13.74 3.13
N HIS A 71 4.47 13.83 1.95
CA HIS A 71 4.22 13.00 0.78
C HIS A 71 5.52 12.49 0.17
N ALA A 72 5.51 11.25 -0.33
CA ALA A 72 6.59 10.65 -1.10
C ALA A 72 6.05 10.20 -2.46
N LEU A 73 6.74 10.58 -3.54
CA LEU A 73 6.42 10.20 -4.91
C LEU A 73 7.66 9.56 -5.53
N GLY A 74 7.70 8.22 -5.53
CA GLY A 74 8.88 7.48 -5.98
C GLY A 74 10.08 7.72 -5.07
N SER A 75 11.04 8.54 -5.53
CA SER A 75 12.26 8.86 -4.77
C SER A 75 12.32 10.31 -4.30
N THR A 76 11.29 11.12 -4.56
CA THR A 76 11.23 12.52 -4.12
C THR A 76 10.21 12.71 -3.01
N PHE A 77 10.56 13.58 -2.07
CA PHE A 77 9.77 13.88 -0.88
C PHE A 77 9.28 15.33 -0.93
N TYR A 78 8.00 15.52 -0.59
CA TYR A 78 7.31 16.81 -0.67
C TYR A 78 6.59 17.10 0.65
N CYS A 79 6.57 18.36 1.06
CA CYS A 79 5.60 18.83 2.05
C CYS A 79 4.23 18.98 1.40
N THR A 80 3.16 19.12 2.20
CA THR A 80 1.80 19.30 1.68
C THR A 80 1.69 20.46 0.69
N GLU A 81 2.37 21.58 0.94
CA GLU A 81 2.31 22.75 0.06
C GLU A 81 2.87 22.46 -1.34
N HIS A 82 4.09 21.93 -1.44
CA HIS A 82 4.70 21.61 -2.74
C HIS A 82 4.05 20.40 -3.42
N PHE A 83 3.43 19.49 -2.66
CA PHE A 83 2.68 18.39 -3.23
C PHE A 83 1.38 18.87 -3.89
N ASP A 84 0.69 19.85 -3.31
CA ASP A 84 -0.55 20.44 -3.88
C ASP A 84 -0.26 21.25 -5.16
N GLU A 85 0.99 21.68 -5.37
CA GLU A 85 1.44 22.41 -6.56
C GLU A 85 1.86 21.52 -7.74
N LEU A 86 1.90 20.19 -7.58
CA LEU A 86 2.24 19.22 -8.64
C LEU A 86 1.08 18.95 -9.61
#